data_AF-A0ABD5MZ06-F1
#
_entry.id   AF-A0ABD5MZ06-F1
#
_cell.length_a   1.000
_cell.length_b   1.000
_cell.length_c   1.000
_cell.angle_alpha   90.00
_cell.angle_beta   90.00
_cell.angle_gamma   90.00
#
_symmetry.space_group_name_H-M   'P 1'
#
loop_
_entity.id
_entity.type
_entity.pdbx_description
1 polymer ?
#
loop_
_entity_poly.entity_id
_entity_poly.type
_entity_poly.pdbx_seq_one_letter_code
_entity_poly.pdbx_strand_id
1 'polypeptide(L)'
;MNGIYHLMINFLFGLTLYFSGVIDSIGLFLFFILMAVIIDIDHILFFITRHRTLSIKKMYSLHKSYNNSKHANLYVFHSPEVNLVLLFLGLFNEIVFLVFVSNLLHIIADTISHLIFHGNFKFMKEWSIFAKLFLP
;
A
#
# COMPACT_ATOMS: atom_id res chain seq x y z
N MET A 1 -2.58 -5.73 -5.54
CA MET A 1 -2.57 -6.02 -7.00
C MET A 1 -1.30 -6.81 -7.30
N ASN A 2 -0.81 -6.97 -8.54
CA ASN A 2 0.61 -7.43 -8.71
C ASN A 2 1.51 -6.22 -8.40
N GLY A 3 2.53 -6.37 -7.55
CA GLY A 3 3.48 -5.30 -7.16
C GLY A 3 4.03 -4.49 -8.32
N ILE A 4 4.18 -5.11 -9.50
CA ILE A 4 4.59 -4.43 -10.74
C ILE A 4 3.64 -3.29 -11.12
N TYR A 5 2.32 -3.45 -10.92
CA TYR A 5 1.36 -2.37 -11.21
C TYR A 5 1.49 -1.21 -10.23
N HIS A 6 1.72 -1.47 -8.94
CA HIS A 6 1.93 -0.42 -7.94
C HIS A 6 3.19 0.39 -8.27
N LEU A 7 4.28 -0.31 -8.63
CA LEU A 7 5.52 0.31 -9.10
C LEU A 7 5.28 1.16 -10.34
N MET A 8 4.56 0.64 -11.34
CA MET A 8 4.28 1.36 -12.59
C MET A 8 3.44 2.62 -12.36
N ILE A 9 2.39 2.54 -11.55
CA ILE A 9 1.54 3.70 -11.23
C ILE A 9 2.36 4.78 -10.51
N ASN A 10 3.16 4.39 -9.51
CA ASN A 10 4.04 5.33 -8.81
C ASN A 10 5.12 5.91 -9.74
N PHE A 11 5.68 5.11 -10.64
CA PHE A 11 6.64 5.61 -11.63
C PHE A 11 6.01 6.67 -12.54
N LEU A 12 4.84 6.37 -13.13
CA LEU A 12 4.15 7.30 -14.04
C LEU A 12 3.72 8.58 -13.32
N PHE A 13 3.14 8.46 -12.12
CA PHE A 13 2.73 9.62 -11.34
C PHE A 13 3.94 10.43 -10.85
N GLY A 14 4.98 9.77 -10.38
CA GLY A 14 6.24 10.39 -9.97
C GLY A 14 6.90 11.15 -11.12
N LEU A 15 6.82 10.61 -12.35
CA LEU A 15 7.33 11.29 -13.53
C LEU A 15 6.56 12.58 -13.81
N THR A 16 5.23 12.57 -13.66
CA THR A 16 4.40 13.77 -13.76
C THR A 16 4.78 14.80 -12.68
N LEU A 17 4.94 14.37 -11.43
CA LEU A 17 5.35 15.27 -10.34
C LEU A 17 6.73 15.88 -10.59
N TYR A 18 7.69 15.08 -11.06
CA TYR A 18 9.05 15.52 -11.39
C TYR A 18 9.04 16.57 -12.51
N PHE A 19 8.39 16.29 -13.64
CA PHE A 19 8.34 17.26 -14.75
C PHE A 19 7.50 18.51 -14.45
N SER A 20 6.54 18.43 -13.52
CA SER A 20 5.80 19.60 -13.05
C SER A 20 6.58 20.48 -12.07
N GLY A 21 7.75 20.05 -11.60
CA GLY A 21 8.55 20.75 -10.61
C GLY A 21 8.08 20.58 -9.15
N VAL A 22 7.11 19.70 -8.89
CA VAL A 22 6.68 19.35 -7.52
C VAL A 22 7.74 18.51 -6.81
N ILE A 23 8.38 17.59 -7.54
CA ILE A 23 9.57 16.86 -7.09
C ILE A 23 10.76 17.48 -7.84
N ASP A 24 11.61 18.21 -7.13
CA ASP A 24 12.67 19.02 -7.73
C ASP A 24 14.01 18.28 -7.94
N SER A 25 14.13 17.08 -7.38
CA SER A 25 15.37 16.31 -7.40
C SER A 25 15.15 14.86 -7.80
N ILE A 26 16.15 14.32 -8.51
CA ILE A 26 16.18 12.90 -8.88
C ILE A 26 16.16 12.00 -7.64
N GLY A 27 16.74 12.45 -6.52
CA GLY A 27 16.75 11.73 -5.25
C GLY A 27 15.34 11.54 -4.70
N LEU A 28 14.55 12.60 -4.64
CA LEU A 28 13.15 12.53 -4.18
C LEU A 28 12.27 11.71 -5.15
N PHE A 29 12.51 11.78 -6.45
CA PHE A 29 11.84 10.94 -7.45
C PHE A 29 12.12 9.45 -7.24
N LEU A 30 13.40 9.07 -7.09
CA LEU A 30 13.79 7.69 -6.82
C LEU A 30 13.27 7.21 -5.46
N PHE A 31 13.26 8.07 -4.45
CA PHE A 31 12.66 7.79 -3.15
C PHE A 31 11.17 7.50 -3.27
N PHE A 32 10.43 8.32 -4.02
CA PHE A 32 8.99 8.12 -4.27
C PHE A 32 8.70 6.76 -4.92
N ILE A 33 9.50 6.36 -5.91
CA ILE A 33 9.37 5.04 -6.55
C ILE A 33 9.72 3.91 -5.58
N LEU A 34 10.79 4.06 -4.80
CA LEU A 34 11.20 3.07 -3.81
C LEU A 34 10.10 2.83 -2.76
N MET A 35 9.38 3.88 -2.38
CA MET A 35 8.29 3.76 -1.42
C MET A 35 7.18 2.83 -1.91
N ALA A 36 6.89 2.79 -3.21
CA ALA A 36 5.91 1.86 -3.78
C ALA A 36 6.24 0.39 -3.46
N VAL A 37 7.54 0.04 -3.42
CA VAL A 37 8.01 -1.31 -3.08
C VAL A 37 8.02 -1.53 -1.57
N ILE A 38 8.42 -0.52 -0.80
CA ILE A 38 8.48 -0.61 0.67
C ILE A 38 7.10 -0.81 1.26
N ILE A 39 6.08 -0.14 0.73
CA ILE A 39 4.69 -0.28 1.18
C ILE A 39 4.22 -1.74 1.06
N ASP A 40 4.50 -2.40 -0.07
CA ASP A 40 4.17 -3.82 -0.32
C ASP A 40 4.82 -4.81 0.68
N ILE A 41 5.83 -4.38 1.44
CA ILE A 41 6.48 -5.22 2.46
C ILE A 41 5.50 -5.57 3.59
N ASP A 42 4.45 -4.79 3.82
CA ASP A 42 3.46 -5.09 4.86
C ASP A 42 2.76 -6.45 4.64
N HIS A 43 2.56 -6.87 3.39
CA HIS A 43 2.06 -8.20 3.05
C HIS A 43 3.02 -9.31 3.49
N ILE A 44 4.33 -9.11 3.31
CA ILE A 44 5.36 -10.04 3.75
C ILE A 44 5.33 -10.15 5.28
N LEU A 45 5.30 -9.01 5.98
CA LEU A 45 5.19 -8.96 7.44
C LEU A 45 3.93 -9.67 7.94
N PHE A 46 2.80 -9.48 7.24
CA PHE A 46 1.57 -10.21 7.53
C PHE A 46 1.76 -11.73 7.40
N PHE A 47 2.38 -12.23 6.33
CA PHE A 47 2.58 -13.67 6.18
C PHE A 47 3.54 -14.24 7.23
N ILE A 48 4.59 -13.50 7.59
CA ILE A 48 5.51 -13.91 8.66
C ILE A 48 4.78 -14.00 10.00
N THR A 49 3.99 -12.98 10.34
CA THR A 49 3.32 -12.90 11.64
C THR A 49 2.14 -13.87 11.74
N ARG A 50 1.28 -13.94 10.71
CA ARG A 50 0.07 -14.77 10.70
C ARG A 50 0.34 -16.25 10.43
N HIS A 51 1.23 -16.57 9.49
CA HIS A 51 1.49 -17.94 9.04
C HIS A 51 2.83 -18.51 9.54
N ARG A 52 3.58 -17.73 10.35
CA ARG A 52 4.83 -18.13 11.00
C ARG A 52 5.82 -18.79 10.04
N THR A 53 5.95 -18.21 8.84
CA THR A 53 6.81 -18.73 7.77
C THR A 53 7.78 -17.69 7.27
N LEU A 54 9.05 -18.07 7.15
CA LEU A 54 10.10 -17.31 6.47
C LEU A 54 10.49 -17.94 5.13
N SER A 55 9.90 -19.08 4.76
CA SER A 55 10.17 -19.71 3.48
C SER A 55 9.61 -18.88 2.32
N ILE A 56 10.49 -18.39 1.46
CA ILE A 56 10.14 -17.58 0.27
C ILE A 56 9.12 -18.32 -0.61
N LYS A 57 9.32 -19.63 -0.84
CA LYS A 57 8.40 -20.46 -1.64
C LYS A 57 7.00 -20.48 -1.03
N LYS A 58 6.90 -20.63 0.30
CA LYS A 58 5.61 -20.62 1.00
C LYS A 58 4.96 -19.24 0.99
N MET A 59 5.75 -18.17 1.19
CA MET A 59 5.26 -16.78 1.11
C MET A 59 4.73 -16.45 -0.28
N TYR A 60 5.45 -16.83 -1.34
CA TYR A 60 4.99 -16.65 -2.72
C TYR A 60 3.68 -17.41 -2.99
N SER A 61 3.57 -18.66 -2.53
CA SER A 61 2.33 -19.44 -2.69
C SER A 61 1.15 -18.84 -1.91
N LEU A 62 1.39 -18.33 -0.70
CA LEU A 62 0.37 -17.63 0.09
C LEU A 62 -0.06 -16.33 -0.59
N HIS A 63 0.91 -15.51 -1.03
CA HIS A 63 0.65 -14.28 -1.76
C HIS A 63 -0.19 -14.52 -3.01
N LYS A 64 0.16 -15.53 -3.82
CA LYS A 64 -0.61 -15.91 -5.00
C LYS A 64 -2.05 -16.31 -4.64
N SER A 65 -2.22 -17.13 -3.61
CA SER A 65 -3.55 -17.56 -3.14
C SER A 65 -4.41 -16.37 -2.67
N TYR A 66 -3.83 -15.49 -1.85
CA TYR A 66 -4.51 -14.31 -1.30
C TYR A 66 -4.85 -13.28 -2.39
N ASN A 67 -3.96 -13.07 -3.36
CA ASN A 67 -4.22 -12.16 -4.48
C ASN A 67 -5.30 -12.70 -5.42
N ASN A 68 -5.34 -14.01 -5.67
CA ASN A 68 -6.37 -14.63 -6.53
C ASN A 68 -7.79 -14.54 -5.93
N SER A 69 -7.89 -14.63 -4.60
CA SER A 69 -9.14 -14.54 -3.86
C SER A 69 -9.46 -13.12 -3.37
N LYS A 70 -8.54 -12.17 -3.60
CA LYS A 70 -8.59 -10.81 -3.08
C LYS A 70 -8.95 -10.78 -1.59
N HIS A 71 -8.26 -11.60 -0.80
CA HIS A 71 -8.45 -11.66 0.65
C HIS A 71 -7.92 -10.37 1.30
N ALA A 72 -8.86 -9.53 1.73
CA ALA A 72 -8.56 -8.36 2.55
C ALA A 72 -8.20 -8.80 3.97
N ASN A 73 -7.09 -8.28 4.48
CA ASN A 73 -6.64 -8.49 5.85
C ASN A 73 -6.07 -7.16 6.37
N LEU A 74 -5.80 -7.11 7.67
CA LEU A 74 -5.12 -5.97 8.25
C LEU A 74 -3.67 -5.92 7.76
N TYR A 75 -3.40 -5.02 6.82
CA TYR A 75 -2.06 -4.62 6.41
C TYR A 75 -1.85 -3.17 6.86
N VAL A 76 -0.74 -2.91 7.55
CA VAL A 76 -0.54 -1.64 8.28
C VAL A 76 -0.62 -0.44 7.35
N PHE A 77 -0.02 -0.50 6.16
CA PHE A 77 -0.04 0.64 5.25
C PHE A 77 -1.38 0.79 4.51
N HIS A 78 -2.22 -0.25 4.49
CA HIS A 78 -3.57 -0.20 3.94
C HIS A 78 -4.62 0.32 4.92
N SER A 79 -4.26 0.49 6.20
CA SER A 79 -5.18 0.98 7.23
C SER A 79 -5.54 2.45 6.99
N PRO A 80 -6.84 2.82 6.97
CA PRO A 80 -7.27 4.21 6.90
C PRO A 80 -6.70 5.07 8.04
N GLU A 81 -6.53 4.48 9.23
CA GLU A 81 -5.97 5.14 10.40
C GLU A 81 -4.50 5.54 10.18
N VAL A 82 -3.67 4.62 9.66
CA VAL A 82 -2.26 4.91 9.35
C VAL A 82 -2.16 5.98 8.26
N ASN A 83 -3.03 5.93 7.26
CA ASN A 83 -3.06 6.93 6.19
C ASN A 83 -3.45 8.32 6.70
N LEU A 84 -4.37 8.39 7.65
CA LEU A 84 -4.73 9.65 8.29
C LEU A 84 -3.54 10.24 9.08
N VAL A 85 -2.79 9.40 9.80
CA VAL A 85 -1.57 9.83 10.49
C VAL A 85 -0.51 10.31 9.51
N LEU A 86 -0.26 9.57 8.42
CA LEU A 86 0.68 9.95 7.37
C LEU A 86 0.29 11.28 6.72
N LEU A 87 -1.01 11.51 6.46
CA LEU A 87 -1.50 12.79 5.96
C LEU A 87 -1.15 13.93 6.93
N PHE A 88 -1.52 13.81 8.21
CA PHE A 88 -1.25 14.86 9.20
C PHE A 88 0.25 15.14 9.37
N LEU A 89 1.08 14.11 9.46
CA LEU A 89 2.54 14.28 9.56
C LEU A 89 3.13 14.85 8.27
N GLY A 90 2.58 14.49 7.11
CA GLY A 90 2.98 15.02 5.81
C GLY A 90 2.78 16.52 5.66
N LEU A 91 1.81 17.12 6.37
CA LEU A 91 1.64 18.58 6.38
C LEU A 91 2.84 19.33 6.97
N PHE A 92 3.68 18.66 7.76
CA PHE A 92 4.86 19.24 8.41
C PHE A 92 6.19 18.76 7.83
N ASN A 93 6.18 17.74 6.97
CA ASN A 93 7.39 17.14 6.43
C ASN A 93 7.17 16.61 5.01
N GLU A 94 7.91 17.18 4.06
CA GLU A 94 7.83 16.84 2.64
C GLU A 94 8.09 15.35 2.35
N ILE A 95 9.08 14.74 3.01
CA ILE A 95 9.40 13.33 2.81
C ILE A 95 8.22 12.46 3.25
N VAL A 96 7.64 12.76 4.41
CA VAL A 96 6.45 12.04 4.90
C VAL A 96 5.25 12.29 3.98
N PHE A 97 5.11 13.49 3.41
CA PHE A 97 4.08 13.78 2.43
C PHE A 97 4.25 12.94 1.16
N LEU A 98 5.47 12.77 0.66
CA LEU A 98 5.74 11.90 -0.49
C LEU A 98 5.45 10.42 -0.19
N VAL A 99 5.77 9.96 1.04
CA VAL A 99 5.37 8.62 1.51
C VAL A 99 3.84 8.48 1.50
N PHE A 100 3.12 9.47 2.03
CA PHE A 100 1.66 9.50 2.02
C PHE A 100 1.10 9.42 0.60
N VAL A 101 1.59 10.24 -0.33
CA VAL A 101 1.11 10.26 -1.72
C VAL A 101 1.39 8.92 -2.41
N SER A 102 2.58 8.34 -2.22
CA SER A 102 2.90 7.02 -2.77
C SER A 102 1.96 5.94 -2.23
N ASN A 103 1.69 5.97 -0.92
CA ASN A 103 0.77 5.05 -0.26
C ASN A 103 -0.69 5.25 -0.69
N LEU A 104 -1.11 6.49 -0.90
CA LEU A 104 -2.45 6.80 -1.38
C LEU A 104 -2.68 6.22 -2.78
N LEU A 105 -1.72 6.38 -3.70
CA LEU A 105 -1.79 5.74 -5.02
C LEU A 105 -1.87 4.22 -4.92
N HIS A 106 -1.09 3.62 -4.02
CA HIS A 106 -1.10 2.19 -3.76
C HIS A 106 -2.50 1.72 -3.34
N ILE A 107 -3.09 2.37 -2.32
CA ILE A 107 -4.41 2.03 -1.78
C ILE A 107 -5.52 2.29 -2.79
N ILE A 108 -5.46 3.36 -3.58
CA ILE A 108 -6.45 3.62 -4.63
C ILE A 108 -6.45 2.46 -5.62
N ALA A 109 -5.26 2.03 -6.05
CA ALA A 109 -5.14 0.94 -7.02
C ALA A 109 -5.69 -0.39 -6.46
N ASP A 110 -5.43 -0.68 -5.18
CA ASP A 110 -5.98 -1.86 -4.52
C ASP A 110 -7.48 -1.75 -4.25
N THR A 111 -7.98 -0.58 -3.89
CA THR A 111 -9.42 -0.29 -3.74
C THR A 111 -10.16 -0.57 -5.05
N ILE A 112 -9.63 -0.08 -6.18
CA ILE A 112 -10.18 -0.35 -7.50
C ILE A 112 -10.18 -1.87 -7.78
N SER A 113 -9.06 -2.55 -7.51
CA SER A 113 -8.97 -4.01 -7.72
C SER A 113 -9.99 -4.78 -6.86
N HIS A 114 -10.20 -4.38 -5.61
CA HIS A 114 -11.15 -5.02 -4.71
C HIS A 114 -12.60 -4.70 -5.09
N LEU A 115 -12.89 -3.47 -5.53
CA LEU A 115 -14.21 -3.10 -6.02
C LEU A 115 -14.60 -3.88 -7.28
N ILE A 116 -13.68 -4.03 -8.23
CA ILE A 116 -13.91 -4.82 -9.43
C ILE A 116 -14.19 -6.29 -9.08
N PHE A 117 -13.47 -6.85 -8.09
CA PHE A 117 -13.60 -8.26 -7.73
C PHE A 117 -14.81 -8.57 -6.84
N HIS A 118 -15.05 -7.77 -5.79
CA HIS A 118 -16.08 -8.04 -4.79
C HIS A 118 -17.39 -7.27 -5.03
N GLY A 119 -17.37 -6.20 -5.82
CA GLY A 119 -18.53 -5.34 -6.07
C GLY A 119 -18.99 -4.51 -4.87
N ASN A 120 -18.20 -4.44 -3.79
CA ASN A 120 -18.55 -3.72 -2.55
C ASN A 120 -17.30 -3.32 -1.74
N PHE A 121 -17.49 -2.48 -0.72
CA PHE A 121 -16.43 -1.92 0.14
C PHE A 121 -16.13 -2.74 1.41
N LYS A 122 -16.52 -4.02 1.50
CA LYS A 122 -16.33 -4.82 2.72
C LYS A 122 -14.85 -4.89 3.15
N PHE A 123 -13.93 -4.86 2.19
CA PHE A 123 -12.49 -4.86 2.45
C PHE A 123 -12.01 -3.67 3.31
N MET A 124 -12.70 -2.53 3.28
CA MET A 124 -12.36 -1.38 4.12
C MET A 124 -12.46 -1.69 5.61
N LYS A 125 -13.47 -2.50 6.02
CA LYS A 125 -13.59 -2.97 7.40
C LYS A 125 -12.43 -3.91 7.76
N GLU A 126 -11.98 -4.73 6.82
CA GLU A 126 -10.88 -5.68 7.04
C GLU A 126 -9.51 -4.98 7.14
N TRP A 127 -9.35 -3.84 6.48
CA TRP A 127 -8.14 -3.00 6.53
C TRP A 127 -8.08 -2.08 7.75
N SER A 128 -9.22 -1.77 8.38
CA SER A 128 -9.28 -0.85 9.51
C SER A 128 -8.74 -1.48 10.80
N ILE A 129 -7.82 -0.76 11.45
CA ILE A 129 -7.30 -1.11 12.78
C ILE A 129 -8.44 -0.99 13.81
N PHE A 130 -9.22 0.09 13.76
CA PHE A 130 -10.31 0.30 14.71
C PHE A 130 -11.40 -0.77 14.57
N ALA A 131 -11.79 -1.12 13.35
CA ALA A 131 -12.77 -2.17 13.14
C ALA A 131 -12.30 -3.51 13.71
N LYS A 132 -11.01 -3.87 13.56
CA LYS A 132 -10.46 -5.11 14.11
C LYS A 132 -10.37 -5.14 15.64
N LEU A 133 -10.17 -3.98 16.27
CA LEU A 133 -10.03 -3.88 17.72
C LEU A 133 -11.36 -3.69 18.46
N PHE A 134 -12.34 -3.02 17.83
CA PHE A 134 -13.53 -2.52 18.52
C PHE A 134 -14.87 -3.01 17.94
N LEU A 135 -14.89 -3.61 16.74
CA LEU A 135 -16.11 -4.08 16.09
C LEU A 135 -16.04 -5.60 15.85
N PRO A 136 -16.54 -6.42 16.79
CA PRO A 136 -16.58 -7.87 16.62
C PRO A 136 -17.36 -8.31 15.36
#